data_AF-A0A1D6K0N5-F1
#
_entry.id   AF-A0A1D6K0N5-F1
#
_cell.length_a   1.000
_cell.length_b   1.000
_cell.length_c   1.000
_cell.angle_alpha   90.00
_cell.angle_beta   90.00
_cell.angle_gamma   90.00
#
_symmetry.space_group_name_H-M   'P 1'
#
loop_
_entity.id
_entity.type
_entity.pdbx_description
1 polymer ?
#
loop_
_entity_poly.entity_id
_entity_poly.type
_entity_poly.pdbx_seq_one_letter_code
_entity_poly.pdbx_strand_id
1 'polypeptide(L)'
;MKQEDFDKVISPVSVAHFSQYKLVDLLLKKLEGIGFQTCFPSEIGNSTQDLVLESKILMGHKCTSLDQTDEGILVGASVNNGGMIIERKLHCGLLIGTDGARSTVRELAGISMEGERDLQKLVSVHFLSRDLGRYLSSQRPGMLFFIFNPGAIGVLVAHDLENGEFVLQVPFYPPQQMFEDFSAKVCEQIIFKLVGWEPADVHVLDIKPWAMHAEVAEKYICCNNRVILSGDAAHRFPPAGGFG
;
A
#
# COMPACT_ATOMS: atom_id res chain seq x y z
N MET A 1 11.99 27.93 7.89
CA MET A 1 10.55 28.25 7.95
C MET A 1 10.33 29.18 9.13
N LYS A 2 9.68 30.32 8.91
CA LYS A 2 9.27 31.24 9.97
C LYS A 2 7.88 30.85 10.47
N GLN A 3 7.54 31.20 11.72
CA GLN A 3 6.21 30.94 12.30
C GLN A 3 5.08 31.46 11.37
N GLU A 4 5.30 32.62 10.77
CA GLU A 4 4.41 33.31 9.82
C GLU A 4 4.09 32.52 8.55
N ASP A 5 4.91 31.52 8.20
CA ASP A 5 4.69 30.68 7.02
C ASP A 5 3.52 29.69 7.25
N PHE A 6 3.20 29.36 8.51
CA PHE A 6 2.11 28.45 8.88
C PHE A 6 0.74 29.12 8.96
N ASP A 7 0.70 30.45 9.12
CA ASP A 7 -0.54 31.21 9.26
C ASP A 7 -1.17 31.56 7.89
N LYS A 8 -0.45 31.31 6.80
CA LYS A 8 -0.94 31.55 5.44
C LYS A 8 -1.75 30.35 4.97
N VAL A 9 -3.06 30.56 4.81
CA VAL A 9 -3.93 29.61 4.12
C VAL A 9 -3.59 29.60 2.63
N ILE A 10 -2.72 28.67 2.23
CA ILE A 10 -2.30 28.48 0.83
C ILE A 10 -3.26 27.61 0.01
N SER A 11 -4.19 26.92 0.66
CA SER A 11 -5.13 25.97 0.06
C SER A 11 -6.45 25.96 0.84
N PRO A 12 -7.61 25.83 0.17
CA PRO A 12 -8.90 25.67 0.84
C PRO A 12 -9.05 24.29 1.51
N VAL A 13 -8.12 23.36 1.26
CA VAL A 13 -8.07 22.03 1.86
C VAL A 13 -6.84 21.87 2.73
N SER A 14 -7.04 21.25 3.89
CA SER A 14 -5.99 20.92 4.86
C SER A 14 -5.49 19.49 4.67
N VAL A 15 -4.26 19.23 5.10
CA VAL A 15 -3.74 17.86 5.20
C VAL A 15 -4.58 17.08 6.23
N ALA A 16 -5.00 15.88 5.85
CA ALA A 16 -5.66 14.94 6.73
C ALA A 16 -4.83 13.67 6.86
N HIS A 17 -4.87 13.04 8.03
CA HIS A 17 -4.26 11.72 8.23
C HIS A 17 -5.35 10.66 8.26
N PHE A 18 -5.27 9.71 7.33
CA PHE A 18 -6.24 8.64 7.22
C PHE A 18 -5.52 7.36 6.82
N SER A 19 -5.81 6.26 7.50
CA SER A 19 -5.25 4.97 7.12
C SER A 19 -5.83 4.51 5.78
N GLN A 20 -5.02 3.82 4.99
CA GLN A 20 -5.40 3.37 3.65
C GLN A 20 -6.67 2.52 3.66
N TYR A 21 -6.84 1.61 4.63
CA TYR A 21 -8.02 0.74 4.69
C TYR A 21 -9.32 1.52 4.89
N LYS A 22 -9.30 2.59 5.72
CA LYS A 22 -10.47 3.46 5.90
C LYS A 22 -10.73 4.26 4.62
N LEU A 23 -9.68 4.76 3.95
CA LEU A 23 -9.84 5.54 2.71
C LEU A 23 -10.43 4.71 1.58
N VAL A 24 -9.92 3.49 1.38
CA VAL A 24 -10.36 2.58 0.33
C VAL A 24 -11.84 2.22 0.49
N ASP A 25 -12.30 1.96 1.71
CA ASP A 25 -13.72 1.69 1.99
C ASP A 25 -14.63 2.88 1.58
N LEU A 26 -14.21 4.12 1.88
CA LEU A 26 -14.94 5.32 1.47
C LEU A 26 -14.96 5.51 -0.05
N LEU A 27 -13.85 5.21 -0.73
CA LEU A 27 -13.77 5.28 -2.19
C LEU A 27 -14.68 4.23 -2.84
N LEU A 28 -14.72 3.00 -2.32
CA LEU A 28 -15.61 1.94 -2.81
C LEU A 28 -17.08 2.34 -2.67
N LYS A 29 -17.49 2.85 -1.50
CA LYS A 29 -18.86 3.37 -1.29
C LYS A 29 -19.22 4.48 -2.26
N LYS A 30 -18.26 5.35 -2.59
CA LYS A 30 -18.46 6.41 -3.58
C LYS A 30 -18.62 5.86 -5.00
N LEU A 31 -17.87 4.82 -5.37
CA LEU A 31 -18.01 4.12 -6.64
C LEU A 31 -19.40 3.46 -6.76
N GLU A 32 -19.88 2.80 -5.71
CA GLU A 32 -21.23 2.23 -5.66
C GLU A 32 -22.31 3.31 -5.84
N GLY A 33 -22.14 4.47 -5.21
CA GLY A 33 -23.05 5.61 -5.35
C GLY A 33 -23.14 6.19 -6.76
N ILE A 34 -22.15 5.94 -7.62
CA ILE A 34 -22.16 6.34 -9.04
C ILE A 34 -22.43 5.16 -9.99
N GLY A 35 -22.91 4.03 -9.47
CA GLY A 35 -23.40 2.89 -10.25
C GLY A 35 -22.38 1.78 -10.50
N PHE A 36 -21.20 1.80 -9.88
CA PHE A 36 -20.30 0.65 -9.94
C PHE A 36 -20.83 -0.51 -9.09
N GLN A 37 -20.59 -1.72 -9.55
CA GLN A 37 -20.98 -2.94 -8.83
C GLN A 37 -19.76 -3.81 -8.58
N THR A 38 -19.50 -4.09 -7.30
CA THR A 38 -18.51 -5.06 -6.87
C THR A 38 -19.03 -6.46 -7.16
N CYS A 39 -18.22 -7.28 -7.81
CA CYS A 39 -18.55 -8.66 -8.16
C CYS A 39 -17.45 -9.59 -7.67
N PHE A 40 -17.85 -10.61 -6.92
CA PHE A 40 -16.97 -11.65 -6.42
C PHE A 40 -16.97 -12.87 -7.37
N PRO A 41 -15.93 -13.71 -7.33
CA PRO A 41 -15.81 -14.87 -8.21
C PRO A 41 -17.02 -15.81 -8.21
N SER A 42 -17.68 -15.96 -7.06
CA SER A 42 -18.87 -16.80 -6.88
C SER A 42 -20.12 -16.26 -7.57
N GLU A 43 -20.17 -14.96 -7.87
CA GLU A 43 -21.34 -14.26 -8.41
C GLU A 43 -21.31 -14.17 -9.94
N ILE A 44 -20.14 -14.40 -10.52
CA ILE A 44 -19.93 -14.33 -11.96
C ILE A 44 -19.97 -15.76 -12.49
N GLY A 45 -21.02 -16.08 -13.24
CA GLY A 45 -21.16 -17.40 -13.86
C GLY A 45 -19.93 -17.79 -14.69
N ASN A 46 -19.72 -19.10 -14.87
CA ASN A 46 -18.62 -19.67 -15.66
C ASN A 46 -18.72 -19.39 -17.17
N SER A 47 -19.69 -18.55 -17.60
CA SER A 47 -19.85 -18.20 -19.01
C SER A 47 -18.63 -17.42 -19.50
N THR A 48 -18.16 -17.84 -20.66
CA THR A 48 -17.08 -17.23 -21.46
C THR A 48 -17.61 -16.23 -22.48
N GLN A 49 -18.93 -15.98 -22.52
CA GLN A 49 -19.53 -14.96 -23.39
C GLN A 49 -19.22 -13.54 -22.90
N ASP A 50 -19.19 -12.59 -23.83
CA ASP A 50 -18.92 -11.17 -23.63
C ASP A 50 -19.80 -10.58 -22.53
N LEU A 51 -19.26 -10.57 -21.30
CA LEU A 51 -19.83 -9.81 -20.21
C LEU A 51 -19.60 -8.33 -20.56
N VAL A 52 -20.68 -7.56 -20.67
CA VAL A 52 -20.57 -6.11 -20.62
C VAL A 52 -20.13 -5.75 -19.20
N LEU A 53 -18.83 -5.53 -19.03
CA LEU A 53 -18.18 -5.24 -17.74
C LEU A 53 -18.13 -3.75 -17.43
N GLU A 54 -19.01 -2.97 -18.04
CA GLU A 54 -19.12 -1.55 -17.75
C GLU A 54 -19.48 -1.33 -16.28
N SER A 55 -18.71 -0.48 -15.61
CA SER A 55 -18.90 -0.14 -14.19
C SER A 55 -18.86 -1.36 -13.25
N LYS A 56 -18.04 -2.38 -13.53
CA LYS A 56 -17.84 -3.55 -12.66
C LYS A 56 -16.49 -3.51 -11.96
N ILE A 57 -16.47 -3.92 -10.69
CA ILE A 57 -15.24 -4.16 -9.92
C ILE A 57 -15.11 -5.66 -9.69
N LEU A 58 -14.24 -6.31 -10.46
CA LEU A 58 -14.07 -7.76 -10.41
C LEU A 58 -13.05 -8.16 -9.34
N MET A 59 -13.53 -8.54 -8.16
CA MET A 59 -12.67 -8.93 -7.05
C MET A 59 -12.07 -10.32 -7.28
N GLY A 60 -10.84 -10.54 -6.80
CA GLY A 60 -10.13 -11.82 -6.91
C GLY A 60 -9.60 -12.16 -8.30
N HIS A 61 -9.78 -11.30 -9.29
CA HIS A 61 -9.24 -11.48 -10.64
C HIS A 61 -7.81 -10.94 -10.71
N LYS A 62 -6.88 -11.77 -11.20
CA LYS A 62 -5.47 -11.43 -11.36
C LYS A 62 -5.14 -11.31 -12.84
N CYS A 63 -4.54 -10.20 -13.25
CA CYS A 63 -3.99 -10.04 -14.60
C CYS A 63 -2.86 -11.06 -14.84
N THR A 64 -2.91 -11.74 -15.98
CA THR A 64 -1.95 -12.80 -16.35
C THR A 64 -1.29 -12.55 -17.70
N SER A 65 -1.94 -11.83 -18.62
CA SER A 65 -1.37 -11.49 -19.92
C SER A 65 -1.85 -10.13 -20.42
N LEU A 66 -1.07 -9.54 -21.32
CA LEU A 66 -1.35 -8.28 -21.98
C LEU A 66 -0.84 -8.40 -23.42
N ASP A 67 -1.75 -8.31 -24.37
CA ASP A 67 -1.45 -8.37 -25.79
C ASP A 67 -2.04 -7.14 -26.49
N GLN A 68 -1.22 -6.42 -27.25
CA GLN A 68 -1.72 -5.32 -28.09
C GLN A 68 -2.32 -5.88 -29.38
N THR A 69 -3.52 -5.44 -29.73
CA THR A 69 -4.22 -5.78 -30.98
C THR A 69 -4.46 -4.53 -31.82
N ASP A 70 -4.92 -4.69 -33.06
CA ASP A 70 -5.28 -3.55 -33.92
C ASP A 70 -6.43 -2.71 -33.33
N GLU A 71 -7.33 -3.35 -32.57
CA GLU A 71 -8.53 -2.72 -32.01
C GLU A 71 -8.33 -2.21 -30.56
N GLY A 72 -7.28 -2.63 -29.86
CA GLY A 72 -7.06 -2.24 -28.47
C GLY A 72 -6.03 -3.09 -27.73
N ILE A 73 -6.34 -3.43 -26.48
CA ILE A 73 -5.56 -4.31 -25.62
C ILE A 73 -6.44 -5.51 -25.26
N LEU A 74 -5.86 -6.70 -25.39
CA LEU A 74 -6.43 -7.94 -24.90
C LEU A 74 -5.74 -8.32 -23.59
N VAL A 75 -6.50 -8.37 -22.50
CA VAL A 75 -6.01 -8.68 -21.17
C VAL A 75 -6.44 -10.09 -20.77
N GLY A 76 -5.48 -10.92 -20.39
CA GLY A 76 -5.73 -12.18 -19.70
C GLY A 76 -5.96 -11.94 -18.22
N ALA A 77 -7.00 -12.55 -17.66
CA ALA A 77 -7.28 -12.52 -16.23
C ALA A 77 -7.63 -13.92 -15.72
N SER A 78 -7.01 -14.31 -14.61
CA SER A 78 -7.28 -15.57 -13.91
C SER A 78 -8.03 -15.32 -12.61
N VAL A 79 -8.93 -16.22 -12.25
CA VAL A 79 -9.65 -16.17 -10.97
C VAL A 79 -9.79 -17.58 -10.40
N ASN A 80 -9.61 -17.73 -9.09
CA ASN A 80 -9.88 -18.99 -8.40
C ASN A 80 -11.32 -18.98 -7.89
N ASN A 81 -12.14 -19.90 -8.39
CA ASN A 81 -13.51 -20.11 -7.95
C ASN A 81 -13.65 -21.53 -7.39
N GLY A 82 -13.70 -21.66 -6.06
CA GLY A 82 -13.89 -22.95 -5.39
C GLY A 82 -12.78 -23.97 -5.64
N GLY A 83 -11.53 -23.53 -5.89
CA GLY A 83 -10.38 -24.38 -6.20
C GLY A 83 -10.12 -24.58 -7.69
N MET A 84 -11.05 -24.16 -8.56
CA MET A 84 -10.87 -24.18 -10.01
C MET A 84 -10.36 -22.83 -10.51
N ILE A 85 -9.30 -22.84 -11.32
CA ILE A 85 -8.80 -21.64 -11.99
C ILE A 85 -9.63 -21.43 -13.26
N ILE A 86 -10.24 -20.26 -13.38
CA ILE A 86 -10.98 -19.81 -14.57
C ILE A 86 -10.17 -18.70 -15.22
N GLU A 87 -9.87 -18.87 -16.50
CA GLU A 87 -9.22 -17.84 -17.33
C GLU A 87 -10.29 -17.05 -18.09
N ARG A 88 -10.06 -15.74 -18.22
CA ARG A 88 -10.89 -14.80 -18.96
C ARG A 88 -10.02 -13.95 -19.86
N LYS A 89 -10.59 -13.56 -21.00
CA LYS A 89 -10.00 -12.60 -21.92
C LYS A 89 -10.89 -11.37 -21.97
N LEU A 90 -10.30 -10.21 -21.72
CA LEU A 90 -11.01 -8.94 -21.66
C LEU A 90 -10.44 -8.00 -22.73
N HIS A 91 -11.30 -7.50 -23.61
CA HIS A 91 -10.92 -6.49 -24.59
C HIS A 91 -11.17 -5.10 -24.03
N CYS A 92 -10.19 -4.22 -24.12
CA CYS A 92 -10.34 -2.81 -23.75
C CYS A 92 -9.60 -1.88 -24.72
N GLY A 93 -10.12 -0.66 -24.89
CA GLY A 93 -9.45 0.36 -25.71
C GLY A 93 -8.23 0.98 -25.01
N LEU A 94 -8.28 1.02 -23.67
CA LEU A 94 -7.27 1.55 -22.76
C LEU A 94 -7.14 0.62 -21.53
N LEU A 95 -5.92 0.47 -21.03
CA LEU A 95 -5.59 -0.23 -19.80
C LEU A 95 -4.80 0.69 -18.88
N ILE A 96 -5.22 0.82 -17.62
CA ILE A 96 -4.49 1.58 -16.60
C ILE A 96 -3.94 0.58 -15.58
N GLY A 97 -2.61 0.45 -15.53
CA GLY A 97 -1.90 -0.34 -14.54
C GLY A 97 -1.80 0.40 -13.21
N THR A 98 -2.65 0.02 -12.25
CA THR A 98 -2.67 0.51 -10.86
C THR A 98 -2.42 -0.61 -9.86
N ASP A 99 -1.66 -1.63 -10.27
CA ASP A 99 -1.47 -2.91 -9.59
C ASP A 99 -0.27 -2.93 -8.64
N GLY A 100 0.20 -1.75 -8.22
CA GLY A 100 1.15 -1.56 -7.14
C GLY A 100 2.60 -1.82 -7.49
N ALA A 101 3.46 -1.87 -6.46
CA ALA A 101 4.91 -1.89 -6.64
C ALA A 101 5.36 -3.02 -7.58
N ARG A 102 4.86 -4.24 -7.36
CA ARG A 102 5.12 -5.43 -8.20
C ARG A 102 4.16 -5.52 -9.40
N SER A 103 3.94 -4.40 -10.07
CA SER A 103 3.03 -4.29 -11.22
C SER A 103 3.34 -5.34 -12.29
N THR A 104 2.40 -6.26 -12.46
CA THR A 104 2.35 -7.24 -13.54
C THR A 104 2.06 -6.55 -14.86
N VAL A 105 1.21 -5.51 -14.87
CA VAL A 105 0.94 -4.72 -16.10
C VAL A 105 2.23 -4.07 -16.62
N ARG A 106 3.02 -3.42 -15.76
CA ARG A 106 4.31 -2.81 -16.13
C ARG A 106 5.27 -3.87 -16.70
N GLU A 107 5.38 -5.01 -16.02
CA GLU A 107 6.28 -6.09 -16.44
C GLU A 107 5.88 -6.68 -17.79
N LEU A 108 4.59 -6.96 -18.00
CA LEU A 108 4.06 -7.48 -19.27
C LEU A 108 4.19 -6.44 -20.41
N ALA A 109 4.08 -5.15 -20.10
CA ALA A 109 4.30 -4.07 -21.04
C ALA A 109 5.79 -3.83 -21.36
N GLY A 110 6.71 -4.56 -20.73
CA GLY A 110 8.15 -4.45 -20.96
C GLY A 110 8.75 -3.12 -20.49
N ILE A 111 8.15 -2.48 -19.47
CA ILE A 111 8.63 -1.21 -18.94
C ILE A 111 9.59 -1.46 -17.77
N SER A 112 10.82 -0.98 -17.91
CA SER A 112 11.81 -1.06 -16.84
C SER A 112 11.59 0.03 -15.78
N MET A 113 12.10 -0.23 -14.59
CA MET A 113 12.20 0.76 -13.51
C MET A 113 13.64 1.26 -13.42
N GLU A 114 13.82 2.57 -13.33
CA GLU A 114 15.10 3.25 -13.17
C GLU A 114 15.22 3.79 -11.75
N GLY A 115 16.41 3.71 -11.16
CA GLY A 115 16.71 4.24 -9.83
C GLY A 115 17.40 3.23 -8.92
N GLU A 116 17.34 3.49 -7.61
CA GLU A 116 18.04 2.72 -6.60
C GLU A 116 17.11 1.70 -5.92
N ARG A 117 17.57 0.46 -5.88
CA ARG A 117 16.86 -0.65 -5.24
C ARG A 117 17.48 -0.98 -3.90
N ASP A 118 16.65 -1.54 -3.01
CA ASP A 118 17.10 -2.14 -1.74
C ASP A 118 17.88 -1.15 -0.87
N LEU A 119 17.41 0.10 -0.81
CA LEU A 119 18.03 1.18 -0.03
C LEU A 119 18.10 0.84 1.45
N GLN A 120 17.05 0.20 1.97
CA GLN A 120 16.97 -0.26 3.34
C GLN A 120 15.93 -1.38 3.43
N LYS A 121 16.25 -2.41 4.23
CA LYS A 121 15.29 -3.44 4.62
C LYS A 121 14.68 -3.10 5.97
N LEU A 122 13.36 -3.17 6.05
CA LEU A 122 12.60 -2.82 7.24
C LEU A 122 11.60 -3.91 7.59
N VAL A 123 11.32 -4.02 8.88
CA VAL A 123 10.17 -4.74 9.41
C VAL A 123 9.12 -3.72 9.79
N SER A 124 7.92 -3.88 9.25
CA SER A 124 6.74 -3.12 9.62
C SER A 124 5.93 -3.93 10.64
N VAL A 125 5.79 -3.40 11.84
CA VAL A 125 5.05 -4.00 12.95
C VAL A 125 3.77 -3.21 13.16
N HIS A 126 2.61 -3.80 12.86
CA HIS A 126 1.31 -3.23 13.17
C HIS A 126 0.88 -3.70 14.57
N PHE A 127 0.55 -2.77 15.46
CA PHE A 127 0.16 -3.10 16.82
C PHE A 127 -0.84 -2.09 17.39
N LEU A 128 -1.51 -2.51 18.47
CA LEU A 128 -2.41 -1.70 19.26
C LEU A 128 -1.84 -1.41 20.65
N SER A 129 -2.03 -0.20 21.17
CA SER A 129 -1.86 0.17 22.58
C SER A 129 -2.59 1.47 22.89
N ARG A 130 -3.70 1.40 23.64
CA ARG A 130 -4.43 2.60 24.06
C ARG A 130 -3.67 3.36 25.13
N ASP A 131 -2.88 2.67 25.95
CA ASP A 131 -2.01 3.31 26.92
C ASP A 131 -1.02 4.27 26.23
N LEU A 132 -0.31 3.78 25.20
CA LEU A 132 0.58 4.61 24.39
C LEU A 132 -0.18 5.72 23.65
N GLY A 133 -1.34 5.42 23.08
CA GLY A 133 -2.20 6.40 22.40
C GLY A 133 -2.60 7.57 23.29
N ARG A 134 -3.01 7.30 24.54
CA ARG A 134 -3.36 8.33 25.53
C ARG A 134 -2.15 9.16 25.95
N TYR A 135 -0.99 8.53 26.16
CA TYR A 135 0.24 9.23 26.47
C TYR A 135 0.60 10.22 25.35
N LEU A 136 0.68 9.74 24.10
CA LEU A 136 1.07 10.57 22.97
C LEU A 136 0.05 11.69 22.73
N SER A 137 -1.24 11.40 22.80
CA SER A 137 -2.29 12.43 22.64
C SER A 137 -2.18 13.57 23.65
N SER A 138 -1.85 13.25 24.91
CA SER A 138 -1.83 14.23 26.00
C SER A 138 -0.49 14.95 26.16
N GLN A 139 0.63 14.27 25.93
CA GLN A 139 1.96 14.79 26.24
C GLN A 139 2.76 15.16 24.99
N ARG A 140 2.58 14.42 23.89
CA ARG A 140 3.45 14.51 22.70
C ARG A 140 2.66 14.23 21.41
N PRO A 141 1.68 15.07 21.07
CA PRO A 141 0.86 14.83 19.88
C PRO A 141 1.75 14.88 18.64
N GLY A 142 1.66 13.83 17.83
CA GLY A 142 2.47 13.68 16.62
C GLY A 142 1.99 12.48 15.83
N MET A 143 2.07 12.59 14.50
CA MET A 143 1.78 11.48 13.59
C MET A 143 2.99 10.56 13.43
N LEU A 144 4.20 11.13 13.46
CA LEU A 144 5.42 10.45 13.09
C LEU A 144 6.51 10.74 14.12
N PHE A 145 7.11 9.68 14.66
CA PHE A 145 8.19 9.79 15.64
C PHE A 145 9.41 9.02 15.13
N PHE A 146 10.49 9.75 14.86
CA PHE A 146 11.78 9.16 14.59
C PHE A 146 12.52 8.96 15.91
N ILE A 147 12.73 7.71 16.30
CA ILE A 147 13.25 7.35 17.61
C ILE A 147 14.62 6.69 17.43
N PHE A 148 15.64 7.31 18.02
CA PHE A 148 17.01 6.82 18.01
C PHE A 148 17.51 6.74 19.44
N ASN A 149 17.81 5.54 19.92
CA ASN A 149 18.45 5.35 21.22
C ASN A 149 19.38 4.13 21.19
N PRO A 150 20.23 3.91 22.22
CA PRO A 150 21.17 2.79 22.23
C PRO A 150 20.53 1.39 22.22
N GLY A 151 19.25 1.27 22.59
CA GLY A 151 18.55 -0.01 22.67
C GLY A 151 17.83 -0.41 21.39
N ALA A 152 17.36 0.56 20.60
CA ALA A 152 16.66 0.35 19.34
C ALA A 152 16.58 1.64 18.51
N ILE A 153 16.38 1.46 17.20
CA ILE A 153 16.06 2.53 16.24
C ILE A 153 14.74 2.16 15.56
N GLY A 154 13.86 3.13 15.37
CA GLY A 154 12.63 2.91 14.64
C GLY A 154 11.86 4.18 14.33
N VAL A 155 10.93 4.07 13.40
CA VAL A 155 9.99 5.12 13.06
C VAL A 155 8.59 4.66 13.44
N LEU A 156 7.99 5.33 14.41
CA LEU A 156 6.63 5.06 14.86
C LEU A 156 5.65 5.98 14.13
N VAL A 157 4.67 5.38 13.46
CA VAL A 157 3.55 6.06 12.81
C VAL A 157 2.30 5.85 13.67
N ALA A 158 1.71 6.94 14.14
CA ALA A 158 0.45 6.94 14.87
C ALA A 158 -0.72 7.07 13.88
N HIS A 159 -1.33 5.94 13.54
CA HIS A 159 -2.47 5.89 12.60
C HIS A 159 -3.77 6.37 13.24
N ASP A 160 -3.99 6.01 14.50
CA ASP A 160 -5.19 6.37 15.25
C ASP A 160 -4.84 6.44 16.74
N LEU A 161 -4.56 7.64 17.25
CA LEU A 161 -4.19 7.82 18.65
C LEU A 161 -5.33 7.53 19.62
N GLU A 162 -6.60 7.70 19.20
CA GLU A 162 -7.77 7.46 20.05
C GLU A 162 -7.97 5.96 20.28
N ASN A 163 -7.84 5.15 19.22
CA ASN A 163 -7.91 3.70 19.31
C ASN A 163 -6.58 3.04 19.68
N GLY A 164 -5.48 3.80 19.65
CA GLY A 164 -4.14 3.32 19.92
C GLY A 164 -3.56 2.45 18.81
N GLU A 165 -3.83 2.78 17.54
CA GLU A 165 -3.34 2.04 16.37
C GLU A 165 -2.03 2.62 15.85
N PHE A 166 -1.01 1.77 15.72
CA PHE A 166 0.34 2.16 15.35
C PHE A 166 0.97 1.22 14.33
N VAL A 167 1.85 1.79 13.50
CA VAL A 167 2.81 1.04 12.70
C VAL A 167 4.21 1.46 13.09
N LEU A 168 5.03 0.50 13.53
CA LEU A 168 6.44 0.70 13.81
C LEU A 168 7.29 0.15 12.67
N GLN A 169 8.14 0.98 12.09
CA GLN A 169 9.13 0.58 11.10
C GLN A 169 10.49 0.44 11.75
N VAL A 170 11.04 -0.78 11.74
CA VAL A 170 12.35 -1.11 12.33
C VAL A 170 13.30 -1.52 11.22
N PRO A 171 14.47 -0.87 11.05
CA PRO A 171 15.47 -1.34 10.10
C PRO A 171 16.09 -2.67 10.58
N PHE A 172 16.39 -3.56 9.64
CA PHE A 172 17.16 -4.77 9.92
C PHE A 172 18.23 -5.00 8.85
N TYR A 173 19.28 -5.75 9.20
CA TYR A 173 20.51 -5.80 8.41
C TYR A 173 20.97 -7.23 8.13
N PRO A 174 20.63 -7.81 6.96
CA PRO A 174 21.18 -9.09 6.53
C PRO A 174 22.68 -8.99 6.15
N PRO A 175 23.49 -10.04 6.38
CA PRO A 175 23.11 -11.32 6.96
C PRO A 175 23.13 -11.35 8.51
N GLN A 176 23.44 -10.23 9.18
CA GLN A 176 23.55 -10.17 10.64
C GLN A 176 22.21 -10.37 11.35
N GLN A 177 21.11 -9.98 10.69
CA GLN A 177 19.74 -10.16 11.12
C GLN A 177 18.90 -10.65 9.95
N MET A 178 17.98 -11.55 10.25
CA MET A 178 17.01 -12.11 9.32
C MET A 178 15.60 -11.70 9.73
N PHE A 179 14.65 -11.75 8.80
CA PHE A 179 13.26 -11.39 9.12
C PHE A 179 12.68 -12.29 10.20
N GLU A 180 13.08 -13.56 10.20
CA GLU A 180 12.66 -14.60 11.14
C GLU A 180 13.04 -14.29 12.60
N ASP A 181 14.00 -13.38 12.82
CA ASP A 181 14.39 -12.93 14.16
C ASP A 181 13.33 -12.02 14.80
N PHE A 182 12.41 -11.46 14.01
CA PHE A 182 11.40 -10.49 14.43
C PHE A 182 10.06 -11.15 14.80
N SER A 183 10.10 -12.08 15.75
CA SER A 183 8.87 -12.62 16.35
C SER A 183 8.06 -11.54 17.07
N ALA A 184 6.76 -11.78 17.30
CA ALA A 184 5.90 -10.84 18.05
C ALA A 184 6.48 -10.43 19.40
N LYS A 185 7.08 -11.39 20.14
CA LYS A 185 7.72 -11.10 21.42
C LYS A 185 8.94 -10.18 21.27
N VAL A 186 9.77 -10.40 20.24
CA VAL A 186 10.92 -9.53 19.96
C VAL A 186 10.45 -8.13 19.59
N CYS A 187 9.42 -8.01 18.75
CA CYS A 187 8.83 -6.74 18.36
C CYS A 187 8.24 -5.97 19.57
N GLU A 188 7.55 -6.64 20.50
CA GLU A 188 7.12 -6.03 21.78
C GLU A 188 8.31 -5.45 22.56
N GLN A 189 9.40 -6.21 22.69
CA GLN A 189 10.60 -5.73 23.39
C GLN A 189 11.25 -4.53 22.69
N ILE A 190 11.23 -4.50 21.35
CA ILE A 190 11.69 -3.33 20.59
C ILE A 190 10.78 -2.13 20.87
N ILE A 191 9.45 -2.31 20.87
CA ILE A 191 8.49 -1.26 21.20
C ILE A 191 8.80 -0.69 22.58
N PHE A 192 9.00 -1.53 23.60
CA PHE A 192 9.30 -1.07 24.96
C PHE A 192 10.59 -0.24 25.03
N LYS A 193 11.65 -0.69 24.34
CA LYS A 193 12.92 0.05 24.26
C LYS A 193 12.77 1.41 23.55
N LEU A 194 11.91 1.51 22.55
CA LEU A 194 11.67 2.75 21.81
C LEU A 194 10.79 3.72 22.61
N VAL A 195 9.76 3.21 23.28
CA VAL A 195 8.85 4.01 24.12
C VAL A 195 9.57 4.49 25.39
N GLY A 196 10.46 3.67 25.96
CA GLY A 196 11.19 3.97 27.19
C GLY A 196 10.50 3.48 28.47
N TRP A 197 9.34 2.83 28.35
CA TRP A 197 8.67 2.04 29.39
C TRP A 197 7.88 0.90 28.71
N GLU A 198 7.27 0.03 29.51
CA GLU A 198 6.41 -1.05 29.03
C GLU A 198 4.93 -0.61 29.09
N PRO A 199 4.28 -0.26 27.97
CA PRO A 199 2.85 0.06 27.99
C PRO A 199 2.04 -1.18 28.36
N ALA A 200 0.95 -0.97 29.10
CA ALA A 200 0.20 -2.07 29.71
C ALA A 200 -0.55 -2.97 28.72
N ASP A 201 -0.80 -2.51 27.49
CA ASP A 201 -1.74 -3.12 26.54
C ASP A 201 -1.19 -3.26 25.12
N VAL A 202 0.12 -3.45 24.95
CA VAL A 202 0.71 -3.70 23.62
C VAL A 202 0.21 -5.04 23.06
N HIS A 203 -0.39 -4.99 21.89
CA HIS A 203 -0.85 -6.15 21.14
C HIS A 203 -0.38 -6.09 19.68
N VAL A 204 0.59 -6.93 19.32
CA VAL A 204 1.12 -7.03 17.96
C VAL A 204 0.13 -7.81 17.08
N LEU A 205 -0.34 -7.17 16.00
CA LEU A 205 -1.32 -7.71 15.07
C LEU A 205 -0.67 -8.38 13.85
N ASP A 206 0.33 -7.72 13.27
CA ASP A 206 0.96 -8.16 12.02
C ASP A 206 2.41 -7.69 11.94
N ILE A 207 3.25 -8.48 11.27
CA ILE A 207 4.69 -8.23 11.11
C ILE A 207 5.05 -8.57 9.67
N LYS A 208 5.49 -7.58 8.90
CA LYS A 208 5.79 -7.74 7.47
C LYS A 208 7.17 -7.19 7.12
N PRO A 209 7.97 -7.93 6.33
CA PRO A 209 9.18 -7.37 5.76
C PRO A 209 8.81 -6.48 4.58
N TRP A 210 9.55 -5.40 4.41
CA TRP A 210 9.50 -4.60 3.18
C TRP A 210 10.87 -4.00 2.88
N ALA A 211 11.11 -3.73 1.60
CA ALA A 211 12.33 -3.10 1.13
C ALA A 211 12.00 -1.72 0.58
N MET A 212 12.81 -0.74 0.95
CA MET A 212 12.72 0.62 0.47
C MET A 212 13.38 0.69 -0.92
N HIS A 213 12.65 1.28 -1.87
CA HIS A 213 13.10 1.52 -3.23
C HIS A 213 12.92 3.00 -3.55
N ALA A 214 13.79 3.53 -4.40
CA ALA A 214 13.62 4.84 -5.03
C ALA A 214 13.71 4.62 -6.54
N GLU A 215 12.58 4.26 -7.14
CA GLU A 215 12.50 3.87 -8.54
C GLU A 215 11.36 4.60 -9.26
N VAL A 216 11.55 4.89 -10.54
CA VAL A 216 10.52 5.41 -11.44
C VAL A 216 10.50 4.59 -12.73
N ALA A 217 9.32 4.41 -13.32
CA ALA A 217 9.19 3.74 -14.60
C ALA A 217 9.86 4.59 -15.69
N GLU A 218 10.63 3.95 -16.58
CA GLU A 218 11.26 4.58 -17.75
C GLU A 218 10.25 5.41 -18.57
N LYS A 219 9.00 4.94 -18.61
CA LYS A 219 7.88 5.55 -19.33
C LYS A 219 6.57 5.19 -18.65
N TYR A 220 5.65 6.16 -18.62
CA TYR A 220 4.34 6.02 -17.99
C TYR A 220 3.25 5.60 -18.96
N ILE A 221 3.49 5.75 -20.27
CA ILE A 221 2.53 5.47 -21.32
C ILE A 221 3.22 4.63 -22.41
N CYS A 222 2.59 3.55 -22.85
CA CYS A 222 3.09 2.68 -23.92
C CYS A 222 1.95 2.06 -24.76
N CYS A 223 2.29 1.08 -25.62
CA CYS A 223 1.35 0.38 -26.50
C CYS A 223 0.47 1.32 -27.33
N ASN A 224 1.08 2.26 -28.05
CA ASN A 224 0.39 3.30 -28.84
C ASN A 224 -0.60 4.14 -28.00
N ASN A 225 -0.17 4.56 -26.81
CA ASN A 225 -0.97 5.33 -25.85
C ASN A 225 -2.18 4.58 -25.27
N ARG A 226 -2.13 3.25 -25.26
CA ARG A 226 -3.22 2.41 -24.74
C ARG A 226 -2.97 1.81 -23.37
N VAL A 227 -1.73 1.79 -22.91
CA VAL A 227 -1.38 1.33 -21.56
C VAL A 227 -0.77 2.50 -20.79
N ILE A 228 -1.32 2.80 -19.62
CA ILE A 228 -0.90 3.90 -18.74
C ILE A 228 -0.58 3.30 -17.37
N LEU A 229 0.55 3.66 -16.77
CA LEU A 229 0.91 3.28 -15.40
C LEU A 229 0.59 4.41 -14.43
N SER A 230 0.10 4.07 -13.24
CA SER A 230 -0.22 5.04 -12.20
C SER A 230 0.03 4.50 -10.78
N GLY A 231 0.38 5.40 -9.87
CA GLY A 231 0.75 5.09 -8.48
C GLY A 231 2.00 4.22 -8.41
N ASP A 232 2.01 3.30 -7.45
CA ASP A 232 3.13 2.39 -7.18
C ASP A 232 3.57 1.52 -8.39
N ALA A 233 2.70 1.36 -9.39
CA ALA A 233 3.05 0.69 -10.63
C ALA A 233 4.08 1.50 -11.44
N ALA A 234 4.03 2.83 -11.36
CA ALA A 234 4.87 3.77 -12.09
C ALA A 234 6.02 4.33 -11.25
N HIS A 235 5.89 4.45 -9.93
CA HIS A 235 6.93 5.01 -9.07
C HIS A 235 6.93 4.38 -7.68
N ARG A 236 8.12 4.20 -7.09
CA ARG A 236 8.28 3.70 -5.73
C ARG A 236 9.20 4.65 -5.00
N PHE A 237 8.73 5.20 -3.89
CA PHE A 237 9.51 6.15 -3.10
C PHE A 237 9.71 5.66 -1.67
N PRO A 238 10.79 6.12 -1.00
CA PRO A 238 10.84 6.12 0.45
C PRO A 238 9.55 6.75 1.03
N PRO A 239 8.99 6.22 2.12
CA PRO A 239 7.74 6.73 2.70
C PRO A 239 7.89 8.11 3.34
N ALA A 240 9.12 8.62 3.46
CA ALA A 240 9.40 9.93 4.02
C ALA A 240 8.67 11.03 3.23
N GLY A 241 7.79 11.76 3.93
CA GLY A 241 6.99 12.83 3.35
C GLY A 241 5.62 12.41 2.81
N GLY A 242 5.32 11.10 2.74
CA GLY A 242 3.99 10.61 2.37
C GLY A 242 3.57 10.93 0.93
N PHE A 243 4.51 10.90 -0.01
CA PHE A 243 4.32 11.29 -1.42
C PHE A 243 4.00 10.12 -2.38
N GLY A 244 3.68 8.94 -1.84
CA GLY A 244 3.28 7.76 -2.62
C GLY A 244 1.95 7.93 -3.33
#